data_AF-A0A497L474-F1
#
_entry.id   AF-A0A497L474-F1
#
_cell.length_a   1.000
_cell.length_b   1.000
_cell.length_c   1.000
_cell.angle_alpha   90.00
_cell.angle_beta   90.00
_cell.angle_gamma   90.00
#
_symmetry.space_group_name_H-M   'P 1'
#
loop_
_entity.id
_entity.type
_entity.pdbx_description
1 polymer ?
#
loop_
_entity_poly.entity_id
_entity_poly.type
_entity_poly.pdbx_seq_one_letter_code
_entity_poly.pdbx_strand_id
1 'polypeptide(L)'
;MTEKKERRGALPISLDLLEALAKFQQIELEDVEITFDELELRLSPGVVMGAPRAVPGVPPAAVPAKVKPASLLEVEFEVPVEEYPGQIVEVKLGATRTEGGTRGRSIVIGGERAPAFYSFMQPTPHRPVIAFDVF
;
A
#
# COMPACT_ATOMS: atom_id res chain seq x y z
N MET A 1 33.85 35.27 -39.32
CA MET A 1 34.65 34.80 -38.17
C MET A 1 34.28 35.62 -36.95
N THR A 2 33.47 35.08 -36.04
CA THR A 2 33.65 35.31 -34.59
C THR A 2 32.85 34.27 -33.82
N GLU A 3 33.57 33.38 -33.15
CA GLU A 3 33.04 32.35 -32.26
C GLU A 3 32.28 32.98 -31.09
N LYS A 4 31.04 32.56 -30.88
CA LYS A 4 30.30 32.81 -29.65
C LYS A 4 30.70 31.73 -28.64
N LYS A 5 31.69 32.05 -27.81
CA LYS A 5 32.22 31.20 -26.74
C LYS A 5 31.11 30.88 -25.73
N GLU A 6 30.53 29.69 -25.81
CA GLU A 6 29.60 29.17 -24.80
C GLU A 6 30.33 29.05 -23.46
N ARG A 7 29.88 29.85 -22.48
CA ARG A 7 30.25 29.66 -21.09
C ARG A 7 29.47 28.45 -20.60
N ARG A 8 30.16 27.31 -20.44
CA ARG A 8 29.65 26.13 -19.73
C ARG A 8 29.13 26.59 -18.35
N GLY A 9 27.82 26.50 -18.15
CA GLY A 9 27.15 26.92 -16.94
C GLY A 9 27.65 26.14 -15.73
N ALA A 10 28.02 26.85 -14.68
CA ALA A 10 28.15 26.27 -13.35
C ALA A 10 26.74 26.01 -12.83
N LEU A 11 26.35 24.74 -12.74
CA LEU A 11 25.12 24.36 -12.04
C LEU A 11 25.27 24.80 -10.57
N PRO A 12 24.27 25.44 -9.94
CA PRO A 12 24.32 25.86 -8.55
C PRO A 12 24.12 24.64 -7.62
N ILE A 13 25.07 23.71 -7.68
CA ILE A 13 25.07 22.50 -6.87
C ILE A 13 25.96 22.76 -5.65
N SER A 14 25.51 22.35 -4.47
CA SER A 14 26.30 22.48 -3.24
C SER A 14 27.60 21.67 -3.34
N LEU A 15 28.66 22.18 -2.73
CA LEU A 15 29.97 21.50 -2.68
C LEU A 15 29.84 20.10 -2.07
N ASP A 16 28.99 19.95 -1.06
CA ASP A 16 28.75 18.67 -0.39
C ASP A 16 28.18 17.61 -1.37
N LEU A 17 27.30 18.01 -2.28
CA LEU A 17 26.75 17.09 -3.28
C LEU A 17 27.80 16.74 -4.34
N LEU A 18 28.65 17.70 -4.74
CA LEU A 18 29.77 17.44 -5.65
C LEU A 18 30.80 16.50 -5.02
N GLU A 19 31.08 16.66 -3.74
CA GLU A 19 31.94 15.75 -2.99
C GLU A 19 31.33 14.35 -2.86
N ALA A 20 30.03 14.25 -2.59
CA ALA A 20 29.32 12.98 -2.54
C ALA A 20 29.34 12.26 -3.90
N LEU A 21 29.11 12.98 -5.00
CA LEU A 21 29.21 12.45 -6.37
C LEU A 21 30.62 11.94 -6.67
N ALA A 22 31.65 12.72 -6.28
CA ALA A 22 33.04 12.36 -6.49
C ALA A 22 33.45 11.11 -5.68
N LYS A 23 32.93 10.95 -4.46
CA LYS A 23 33.25 9.84 -3.56
C LYS A 23 32.49 8.56 -3.90
N PHE A 24 31.19 8.65 -4.19
CA PHE A 24 30.31 7.48 -4.24
C PHE A 24 29.82 7.11 -5.65
N GLN A 25 30.10 7.93 -6.68
CA GLN A 25 29.72 7.75 -8.09
C GLN A 25 28.21 7.59 -8.37
N GLN A 26 27.40 7.42 -7.34
CA GLN A 26 25.95 7.27 -7.33
C GLN A 26 25.39 8.05 -6.15
N ILE A 27 24.24 8.69 -6.35
CA ILE A 27 23.48 9.38 -5.30
C ILE A 27 22.04 8.93 -5.37
N GLU A 28 21.48 8.66 -4.19
CA GLU A 28 20.07 8.37 -3.98
C GLU A 28 19.44 9.60 -3.32
N LEU A 29 18.32 10.05 -3.87
CA LEU A 29 17.58 11.22 -3.38
C LEU A 29 16.25 10.72 -2.83
N GLU A 30 16.02 10.92 -1.55
CA GLU A 30 14.76 10.58 -0.87
C GLU A 30 14.04 11.88 -0.46
N ASP A 31 12.71 11.89 -0.62
CA ASP A 31 11.82 12.99 -0.22
C ASP A 31 12.24 14.40 -0.72
N VAL A 32 12.56 14.51 -2.01
CA VAL A 32 12.93 15.81 -2.63
C VAL A 32 11.84 16.37 -3.56
N GLU A 33 11.70 17.68 -3.54
CA GLU A 33 10.92 18.44 -4.51
C GLU A 33 11.88 19.12 -5.50
N ILE A 34 11.72 18.84 -6.80
CA ILE A 34 12.60 19.35 -7.86
C ILE A 34 11.76 20.14 -8.86
N THR A 35 12.12 21.41 -9.07
CA THR A 35 11.46 22.32 -10.02
C THR A 35 12.41 22.65 -11.16
N PHE A 36 11.98 22.47 -12.41
CA PHE A 36 12.76 22.77 -13.61
C PHE A 36 11.86 23.27 -14.75
N ASP A 37 12.40 24.16 -15.59
CA ASP A 37 11.71 24.63 -16.78
C ASP A 37 11.79 23.60 -17.94
N GLU A 38 12.93 22.89 -18.05
CA GLU A 38 13.15 21.83 -19.04
C GLU A 38 14.07 20.74 -18.45
N LEU A 39 13.70 19.46 -18.62
CA LEU A 39 14.46 18.30 -18.14
C LEU A 39 14.76 17.35 -19.30
N GLU A 40 16.05 17.17 -19.61
CA GLU A 40 16.51 16.15 -20.56
C GLU A 40 17.18 14.99 -19.79
N LEU A 41 16.57 13.80 -19.84
CA LEU A 41 17.14 12.57 -19.29
C LEU A 41 17.78 11.75 -20.40
N ARG A 42 19.11 11.62 -20.38
CA ARG A 42 19.86 10.72 -21.26
C ARG A 42 20.09 9.37 -20.59
N LEU A 43 19.09 8.51 -20.71
CA LEU A 43 19.18 7.13 -20.26
C LEU A 43 20.07 6.35 -21.24
N SER A 44 21.29 6.03 -20.83
CA SER A 44 22.15 5.11 -21.57
C SER A 44 21.64 3.68 -21.33
N PRO A 45 21.50 2.82 -22.37
CA PRO A 45 20.97 1.45 -22.23
C PRO A 45 21.75 0.49 -21.31
N GLY A 46 22.76 0.96 -20.57
CA GLY A 46 23.55 0.20 -19.62
C GLY A 46 23.32 0.53 -18.14
N VAL A 47 22.40 1.45 -17.81
CA VAL A 47 22.06 1.81 -16.40
C VAL A 47 20.80 1.09 -15.91
N VAL A 48 20.31 0.09 -16.67
CA VAL A 48 19.43 -0.91 -16.08
C VAL A 48 20.32 -1.89 -15.32
N MET A 49 20.24 -1.81 -13.99
CA MET A 49 20.71 -2.81 -13.03
C MET A 49 22.21 -2.77 -12.72
N GLY A 50 22.55 -2.92 -11.43
CA GLY A 50 23.92 -3.04 -10.91
C GLY A 50 24.66 -4.29 -11.39
N ALA A 51 24.93 -4.36 -12.68
CA ALA A 51 25.86 -5.30 -13.28
C ALA A 51 27.24 -4.63 -13.37
N PRO A 52 28.33 -5.31 -12.96
CA PRO A 52 29.67 -4.76 -13.09
C PRO A 52 30.00 -4.50 -14.57
N ARG A 53 30.62 -3.35 -14.85
CA ARG A 53 31.24 -3.09 -16.16
C ARG A 53 32.23 -4.22 -16.46
N ALA A 54 31.96 -4.98 -17.52
CA ALA A 54 32.89 -5.98 -18.00
C ALA A 54 34.14 -5.28 -18.55
N VAL A 55 35.25 -5.38 -17.82
CA VAL A 55 36.59 -5.07 -18.32
C VAL A 55 37.00 -6.16 -19.33
N PRO A 56 37.38 -5.82 -20.57
CA PRO A 56 37.82 -6.81 -21.54
C PRO A 56 39.10 -7.50 -21.04
N GLY A 57 39.04 -8.83 -20.88
CA GLY A 57 40.20 -9.66 -20.51
C GLY A 57 40.23 -10.16 -19.07
N VAL A 58 39.28 -9.77 -18.20
CA VAL A 58 39.09 -10.42 -16.90
C VAL A 58 37.89 -11.37 -17.03
N PRO A 59 38.05 -12.68 -16.77
CA PRO A 59 36.91 -13.59 -16.76
C PRO A 59 35.87 -13.05 -15.75
N PRO A 60 34.58 -13.02 -16.09
CA PRO A 60 33.56 -12.55 -15.16
C PRO A 60 33.70 -13.39 -13.89
N ALA A 61 34.07 -12.76 -12.79
CA ALA A 61 34.00 -13.40 -11.48
C ALA A 61 32.55 -13.86 -11.34
N ALA A 62 32.35 -15.18 -11.27
CA ALA A 62 31.03 -15.77 -11.18
C ALA A 62 30.36 -15.18 -9.94
N VAL A 63 29.46 -14.23 -10.16
CA VAL A 63 28.54 -13.78 -9.12
C VAL A 63 27.79 -15.05 -8.69
N PRO A 64 27.97 -15.54 -7.46
CA PRO A 64 27.25 -16.72 -7.01
C PRO A 64 25.77 -16.42 -7.20
N ALA A 65 25.11 -17.20 -8.04
CA ALA A 65 23.69 -17.03 -8.32
C ALA A 65 22.97 -17.03 -6.98
N LYS A 66 22.38 -15.90 -6.61
CA LYS A 66 21.66 -15.76 -5.35
C LYS A 66 20.46 -16.71 -5.44
N VAL A 67 20.61 -17.89 -4.84
CA VAL A 67 19.62 -18.96 -4.91
C VAL A 67 18.36 -18.41 -4.25
N LYS A 68 17.30 -18.23 -5.06
CA LYS A 68 16.01 -17.81 -4.53
C LYS A 68 15.53 -18.88 -3.55
N PRO A 69 15.03 -18.51 -2.36
CA PRO A 69 14.53 -19.48 -1.41
C PRO A 69 13.45 -20.33 -2.08
N ALA A 70 13.62 -21.65 -1.99
CA ALA A 70 12.76 -22.63 -2.66
C ALA A 70 11.41 -22.81 -1.96
N SER A 71 11.29 -22.34 -0.72
CA SER A 71 10.09 -22.46 0.10
C SER A 71 9.90 -21.22 0.97
N LEU A 72 8.64 -20.95 1.32
CA LEU A 72 8.26 -19.91 2.26
C LEU A 72 8.46 -20.41 3.69
N LEU A 73 8.71 -19.49 4.62
CA LEU A 73 8.74 -19.80 6.04
C LEU A 73 7.31 -20.04 6.51
N GLU A 74 7.06 -21.23 7.03
CA GLU A 74 5.78 -21.58 7.64
C GLU A 74 5.71 -20.97 9.04
N VAL A 75 4.73 -20.09 9.24
CA VAL A 75 4.45 -19.44 10.53
C VAL A 75 3.00 -19.71 10.88
N GLU A 76 2.74 -19.98 12.15
CA GLU A 76 1.39 -20.17 12.67
C GLU A 76 0.62 -18.85 12.58
N PHE A 77 -0.58 -18.91 12.01
CA PHE A 77 -1.46 -17.76 11.86
C PHE A 77 -2.66 -17.90 12.79
N GLU A 78 -2.73 -17.00 13.77
CA GLU A 78 -3.89 -16.84 14.64
C GLU A 78 -4.72 -15.65 14.16
N VAL A 79 -6.03 -15.85 13.96
CA VAL A 79 -6.93 -14.76 13.61
C VAL A 79 -7.06 -13.82 14.81
N PRO A 80 -6.71 -12.54 14.70
CA PRO A 80 -6.85 -11.62 15.82
C PRO A 80 -8.33 -11.41 16.13
N VAL A 81 -8.74 -11.79 17.34
CA VAL A 81 -10.09 -11.57 17.86
C VAL A 81 -10.04 -10.36 18.79
N GLU A 82 -10.69 -9.28 18.40
CA GLU A 82 -10.90 -8.07 19.21
C GLU A 82 -12.28 -8.09 19.87
N GLU A 83 -12.38 -7.66 21.14
CA GLU A 83 -13.68 -7.51 21.80
C GLU A 83 -14.15 -6.05 21.74
N TYR A 84 -15.34 -5.84 21.19
CA TYR A 84 -15.98 -4.51 21.22
C TYR A 84 -16.85 -4.39 22.47
N PRO A 85 -16.63 -3.37 23.32
CA PRO A 85 -17.41 -3.20 24.55
C PRO A 85 -18.85 -2.75 24.28
N GLY A 86 -19.10 -2.14 23.12
CA GLY A 86 -20.41 -1.68 22.71
C GLY A 86 -21.26 -2.78 22.07
N GLN A 87 -22.58 -2.63 22.19
CA GLN A 87 -23.57 -3.45 21.51
C GLN A 87 -24.61 -2.56 20.84
N ILE A 88 -24.97 -2.87 19.60
CA ILE A 88 -26.07 -2.21 18.91
C ILE A 88 -27.38 -2.59 19.60
N VAL A 89 -28.23 -1.60 19.87
CA VAL A 89 -29.53 -1.83 20.53
C VAL A 89 -30.43 -2.70 19.67
N GLU A 90 -31.10 -3.67 20.28
CA GLU A 90 -32.13 -4.45 19.62
C GLU A 90 -33.43 -3.66 19.51
N VAL A 91 -33.98 -3.56 18.31
CA VAL A 91 -35.25 -2.89 18.04
C VAL A 91 -36.25 -3.88 17.48
N LYS A 92 -37.40 -4.01 18.15
CA LYS A 92 -38.51 -4.84 17.71
C LYS A 92 -39.51 -4.02 16.89
N LEU A 93 -39.77 -4.46 15.68
CA LEU A 93 -40.72 -3.88 14.74
C LEU A 93 -41.99 -4.73 14.68
N GLY A 94 -43.12 -4.09 14.99
CA GLY A 94 -44.45 -4.71 14.99
C GLY A 94 -44.76 -5.56 16.22
N ALA A 95 -46.05 -5.85 16.41
CA ALA A 95 -46.57 -6.65 17.51
C ALA A 95 -47.64 -7.63 17.00
N THR A 96 -47.61 -8.85 17.53
CA THR A 96 -48.57 -9.92 17.23
C THR A 96 -49.85 -9.78 18.05
N ARG A 97 -50.89 -10.57 17.74
CA ARG A 97 -52.19 -10.51 18.45
C ARG A 97 -52.06 -10.81 19.95
N THR A 98 -51.16 -11.70 20.34
CA THR A 98 -50.87 -12.02 21.76
C THR A 98 -50.13 -10.89 22.47
N GLU A 99 -49.49 -9.99 21.72
CA GLU A 99 -48.73 -8.83 22.21
C GLU A 99 -49.56 -7.54 22.11
N GLY A 100 -50.87 -7.63 21.82
CA GLY A 100 -51.77 -6.49 21.68
C GLY A 100 -51.73 -5.79 20.32
N GLY A 101 -51.06 -6.36 19.32
CA GLY A 101 -50.99 -5.84 17.95
C GLY A 101 -51.88 -6.58 16.95
N THR A 102 -51.76 -6.22 15.68
CA THR A 102 -52.52 -6.83 14.55
C THR A 102 -51.63 -7.51 13.52
N ARG A 103 -50.30 -7.48 13.69
CA ARG A 103 -49.36 -8.04 12.72
C ARG A 103 -49.30 -9.57 12.84
N GLY A 104 -49.09 -10.26 11.73
CA GLY A 104 -48.91 -11.72 11.73
C GLY A 104 -47.57 -12.18 12.34
N ARG A 105 -46.56 -11.31 12.33
CA ARG A 105 -45.23 -11.55 12.94
C ARG A 105 -44.59 -10.24 13.36
N SER A 106 -43.66 -10.32 14.31
CA SER A 106 -42.73 -9.25 14.68
C SER A 106 -41.34 -9.57 14.14
N ILE A 107 -40.52 -8.53 13.90
CA ILE A 107 -39.16 -8.66 13.39
C ILE A 107 -38.25 -7.88 14.35
N VAL A 108 -37.11 -8.45 14.73
CA VAL A 108 -36.10 -7.79 15.56
C VAL A 108 -34.87 -7.52 14.70
N ILE A 109 -34.28 -6.33 14.87
CA ILE A 109 -33.05 -5.89 14.19
C ILE A 109 -32.06 -5.37 15.23
N GLY A 110 -30.77 -5.36 14.90
CA GLY A 110 -29.71 -4.86 15.78
C GLY A 110 -29.01 -5.98 16.57
N GLY A 111 -28.50 -5.65 17.75
CA GLY A 111 -27.86 -6.61 18.66
C GLY A 111 -26.38 -6.90 18.36
N GLU A 112 -25.83 -6.40 17.26
CA GLU A 112 -24.47 -6.70 16.83
C GLU A 112 -23.41 -6.17 17.81
N ARG A 113 -22.34 -6.96 17.97
CA ARG A 113 -21.20 -6.70 18.86
C ARG A 113 -19.85 -6.75 18.12
N ALA A 114 -19.90 -6.79 16.79
CA ALA A 114 -18.75 -6.80 15.92
C ALA A 114 -19.08 -5.99 14.65
N PRO A 115 -18.07 -5.52 13.90
CA PRO A 115 -18.27 -4.89 12.61
C PRO A 115 -19.11 -5.74 11.66
N ALA A 116 -19.74 -5.07 10.69
CA ALA A 116 -20.62 -5.73 9.72
C ALA A 116 -19.90 -6.91 9.03
N PHE A 117 -20.56 -8.07 9.04
CA PHE A 117 -20.08 -9.32 8.42
C PHE A 117 -18.84 -9.97 9.05
N TYR A 118 -18.39 -9.52 10.24
CA TYR A 118 -17.28 -10.16 10.97
C TYR A 118 -17.76 -11.40 11.74
N SER A 119 -18.34 -12.36 11.01
CA SER A 119 -18.90 -13.60 11.56
C SER A 119 -17.86 -14.55 12.16
N PHE A 120 -16.58 -14.37 11.81
CA PHE A 120 -15.46 -15.10 12.40
C PHE A 120 -15.18 -14.67 13.85
N MET A 121 -15.64 -13.48 14.27
CA MET A 121 -15.49 -12.99 15.62
C MET A 121 -16.74 -13.25 16.46
N GLN A 122 -17.89 -12.79 15.98
CA GLN A 122 -19.18 -12.99 16.66
C GLN A 122 -20.31 -13.30 15.67
N PRO A 123 -21.27 -14.18 16.03
CA PRO A 123 -22.42 -14.44 15.21
C PRO A 123 -23.32 -13.19 15.11
N THR A 124 -23.92 -12.97 13.95
CA THR A 124 -24.94 -11.92 13.76
C THR A 124 -26.24 -12.34 14.45
N PRO A 125 -26.72 -11.64 15.49
CA PRO A 125 -27.90 -12.07 16.26
C PRO A 125 -29.19 -12.04 15.46
N HIS A 126 -29.39 -10.96 14.68
CA HIS A 126 -30.55 -10.77 13.82
C HIS A 126 -30.10 -10.64 12.36
N ARG A 127 -30.90 -11.16 11.43
CA ARG A 127 -30.60 -11.10 10.00
C ARG A 127 -30.95 -9.71 9.43
N PRO A 128 -30.22 -9.20 8.42
CA PRO A 128 -30.62 -7.98 7.73
C PRO A 128 -32.03 -8.10 7.13
N VAL A 129 -32.80 -7.03 7.24
CA VAL A 129 -34.20 -6.96 6.80
C VAL A 129 -34.31 -5.94 5.67
N ILE A 130 -34.99 -6.34 4.59
CA ILE A 130 -35.25 -5.46 3.44
C ILE A 130 -36.74 -5.12 3.46
N ALA A 131 -37.05 -3.83 3.34
CA ALA A 131 -38.41 -3.34 3.16
C ALA A 131 -38.59 -2.80 1.74
N PHE A 132 -39.80 -2.92 1.23
CA PHE A 132 -40.21 -2.31 -0.04
C PHE A 132 -41.18 -1.17 0.26
N ASP A 133 -41.00 -0.06 -0.46
CA ASP A 133 -41.93 1.05 -0.42
C ASP A 133 -43.17 0.72 -1.28
N VAL A 134 -44.36 1.06 -0.77
CA VAL A 134 -45.64 0.80 -1.43
C VAL A 134 -46.51 2.05 -1.28
N PHE A 135 -46.88 2.64 -2.41
CA PHE A 135 -47.74 3.82 -2.51
C PHE A 135 -49.18 3.44 -2.85
#